data_AF-A0A6P4DXP9-F1
#
_entry.id   AF-A0A6P4DXP9-F1
#
_cell.length_a   1.000
_cell.length_b   1.000
_cell.length_c   1.000
_cell.angle_alpha   90.00
_cell.angle_beta   90.00
_cell.angle_gamma   90.00
#
_symmetry.space_group_name_H-M   'P 1'
#
loop_
_entity.id
_entity.type
_entity.pdbx_description
1 polymer ?
#
loop_
_entity_poly.entity_id
_entity_poly.type
_entity_poly.pdbx_seq_one_letter_code
_entity_poly.pdbx_strand_id
1 'polypeptide(L)'
;TVKPEELLRVQGALIWNISPLMSSAQPPLMYTTSLWTHPYQDGAPARLLLAQERAFLRDLRTAIDKRIEHKIASARRFAVRVRNHAKMVDCYLNTFNNHKTLFGNKKRIADDIIDHPQNYHIYEGLSTLTNISRYDLPDPEVYRDFFRLNPLYEFKKLRDTCTYFRGCPITKLDLAIAYELPELAGKYKKMSESALASIEAQQRDGGAQNQADPKKTS
;
A
#
# COMPACT_ATOMS: atom_id res chain seq x y z
N THR A 1 19.12 -17.74 -30.23
CA THR A 1 17.67 -17.93 -29.99
C THR A 1 17.49 -18.63 -28.67
N VAL A 2 16.64 -18.11 -27.78
CA VAL A 2 16.41 -18.74 -26.47
C VAL A 2 15.43 -19.89 -26.64
N LYS A 3 15.86 -21.11 -26.31
CA LYS A 3 15.00 -22.30 -26.37
C LYS A 3 14.01 -22.32 -25.19
N PRO A 4 12.89 -23.05 -25.28
CA PRO A 4 11.93 -23.16 -24.19
C PRO A 4 12.55 -23.63 -22.86
N GLU A 5 13.52 -24.55 -22.93
CA GLU A 5 14.28 -25.05 -21.77
C GLU A 5 15.17 -23.98 -21.12
N GLU A 6 15.80 -23.13 -21.93
CA GLU A 6 16.61 -22.01 -21.45
C GLU A 6 15.74 -20.95 -20.80
N LEU A 7 14.55 -20.70 -21.35
CA LEU A 7 13.57 -19.75 -20.81
C LEU A 7 13.12 -20.14 -19.40
N LEU A 8 12.85 -21.44 -19.17
CA LEU A 8 12.54 -21.96 -17.83
C LEU A 8 13.72 -21.81 -16.86
N ARG A 9 14.95 -22.08 -17.32
CA ARG A 9 16.17 -21.92 -16.50
C ARG A 9 16.39 -20.46 -16.11
N VAL A 10 16.22 -19.53 -17.04
CA VAL A 10 16.34 -18.09 -16.78
C VAL A 10 15.27 -17.61 -15.80
N GLN A 11 14.02 -18.03 -15.97
CA GLN A 11 12.93 -17.68 -15.06
C GLN A 11 13.19 -18.21 -13.64
N GLY A 12 13.63 -19.47 -13.50
CA GLY A 12 14.00 -20.05 -12.22
C GLY A 12 15.14 -19.31 -11.53
N ALA A 13 16.20 -18.97 -12.29
CA ALA A 13 17.33 -18.18 -11.79
C ALA A 13 16.89 -16.78 -11.33
N LEU A 14 15.96 -16.14 -12.06
CA LEU A 14 15.40 -14.85 -11.66
C LEU A 14 14.66 -14.95 -10.32
N ILE A 15 13.74 -15.92 -10.17
CA ILE A 15 12.98 -16.15 -8.92
C ILE A 15 13.95 -16.35 -7.74
N TRP A 16 14.97 -17.19 -7.93
CA TRP A 16 15.96 -17.47 -6.90
C TRP A 16 16.72 -16.20 -6.48
N ASN A 17 17.14 -15.39 -7.45
CA ASN A 17 17.91 -14.17 -7.18
C ASN A 17 17.09 -13.07 -6.50
N ILE A 18 15.79 -12.97 -6.82
CA ILE A 18 14.91 -11.97 -6.18
C ILE A 18 14.33 -12.42 -4.86
N SER A 19 14.27 -13.73 -4.58
CA SER A 19 13.67 -14.29 -3.38
C SER A 19 14.17 -13.64 -2.07
N PRO A 20 15.49 -13.39 -1.89
CA PRO A 20 16.00 -12.72 -0.68
C PRO A 20 15.56 -11.26 -0.55
N LEU A 21 15.20 -10.59 -1.65
CA LEU A 21 14.75 -9.20 -1.67
C LEU A 21 13.24 -9.07 -1.42
N MET A 22 12.51 -10.18 -1.45
CA MET A 22 11.08 -10.18 -1.25
C MET A 22 10.74 -10.22 0.24
N SER A 23 10.04 -9.19 0.71
CA SER A 23 9.51 -9.14 2.08
C SER A 23 8.22 -9.95 2.27
N SER A 24 7.71 -10.58 1.20
CA SER A 24 6.46 -11.35 1.20
C SER A 24 6.74 -12.83 0.99
N ALA A 25 6.03 -13.68 1.74
CA ALA A 25 6.07 -15.13 1.56
C ALA A 25 5.35 -15.60 0.27
N GLN A 26 4.52 -14.74 -0.34
CA GLN A 26 3.86 -15.07 -1.61
C GLN A 26 4.79 -14.76 -2.80
N PRO A 27 4.99 -15.72 -3.72
CA PRO A 27 5.82 -15.50 -4.90
C PRO A 27 5.20 -14.43 -5.81
N PRO A 28 6.01 -13.68 -6.55
CA PRO A 28 5.51 -12.63 -7.41
C PRO A 28 4.93 -13.24 -8.69
N LEU A 29 3.91 -12.60 -9.25
CA LEU A 29 3.38 -12.97 -10.55
C LEU A 29 4.36 -12.55 -11.65
N MET A 30 4.76 -13.49 -12.52
CA MET A 30 5.72 -13.25 -13.60
C MET A 30 5.11 -13.57 -14.96
N TYR A 31 5.36 -12.70 -15.94
CA TYR A 31 5.02 -12.94 -17.34
C TYR A 31 6.28 -12.93 -18.19
N THR A 32 6.43 -13.95 -19.02
CA THR A 32 7.47 -14.05 -20.03
C THR A 32 6.88 -13.66 -21.38
N THR A 33 7.28 -12.50 -21.88
CA THR A 33 6.71 -11.91 -23.09
C THR A 33 7.80 -11.24 -23.92
N SER A 34 7.54 -11.03 -25.21
CA SER A 34 8.39 -10.27 -26.12
C SER A 34 7.63 -9.03 -26.58
N LEU A 35 7.80 -7.92 -25.86
CA LEU A 35 7.04 -6.67 -26.08
C LEU A 35 7.64 -5.81 -27.20
N TRP A 36 7.76 -6.39 -28.38
CA TRP A 36 8.27 -5.70 -29.57
C TRP A 36 7.44 -6.06 -30.81
N THR A 37 7.56 -5.26 -31.87
CA THR A 37 6.80 -5.46 -33.11
C THR A 37 7.40 -6.49 -34.06
N HIS A 38 8.59 -7.01 -33.76
CA HIS A 38 9.30 -7.94 -34.64
C HIS A 38 8.71 -9.37 -34.52
N PRO A 39 8.72 -10.14 -35.63
CA PRO A 39 8.27 -11.53 -35.59
C PRO A 39 9.13 -12.36 -34.62
N TYR A 40 8.53 -13.40 -34.06
CA TYR A 40 9.26 -14.37 -33.26
C TYR A 40 10.33 -15.06 -34.10
N GLN A 41 11.51 -15.26 -33.50
CA GLN A 41 12.58 -16.03 -34.11
C GLN A 41 12.19 -17.51 -34.21
N ASP A 42 12.74 -18.21 -35.20
CA ASP A 42 12.50 -19.64 -35.39
C ASP A 42 12.91 -20.46 -34.15
N GLY A 43 12.04 -21.38 -33.74
CA GLY A 43 12.22 -22.20 -32.54
C GLY A 43 11.80 -21.52 -31.22
N ALA A 44 11.34 -20.27 -31.24
CA ALA A 44 10.78 -19.63 -30.05
C ALA A 44 9.43 -20.26 -29.66
N PRO A 45 9.11 -20.33 -28.34
CA PRO A 45 7.81 -20.80 -27.87
C PRO A 45 6.71 -19.74 -28.08
N ALA A 46 6.41 -19.40 -29.34
CA ALA A 46 5.51 -18.31 -29.73
C ALA A 46 4.12 -18.40 -29.05
N ARG A 47 3.57 -19.61 -28.91
CA ARG A 47 2.28 -19.83 -28.25
C ARG A 47 2.31 -19.42 -26.77
N LEU A 48 3.39 -19.75 -26.05
CA LEU A 48 3.56 -19.39 -24.64
C LEU A 48 3.70 -17.88 -24.50
N LEU A 49 4.60 -17.27 -25.28
CA LEU A 49 4.88 -15.83 -25.23
C LEU A 49 3.62 -15.01 -25.51
N LEU A 50 2.85 -15.39 -26.54
CA LEU A 50 1.58 -14.73 -26.88
C LEU A 50 0.52 -14.91 -25.79
N ALA A 51 0.45 -16.09 -25.17
CA ALA A 51 -0.49 -16.35 -24.08
C ALA A 51 -0.15 -15.51 -22.82
N GLN A 52 1.13 -15.42 -22.47
CA GLN A 52 1.61 -14.62 -21.34
C GLN A 52 1.49 -13.12 -21.60
N GLU A 53 1.74 -12.66 -22.82
CA GLU A 53 1.48 -11.27 -23.24
C GLU A 53 0.01 -10.90 -23.06
N ARG A 54 -0.91 -11.74 -23.56
CA ARG A 54 -2.35 -11.53 -23.38
C ARG A 54 -2.76 -11.51 -21.91
N ALA A 55 -2.15 -12.36 -21.08
CA ALA A 55 -2.41 -12.36 -19.64
C ALA A 55 -1.91 -11.05 -18.99
N PHE A 56 -0.69 -10.64 -19.32
CA PHE A 56 -0.10 -9.37 -18.87
C PHE A 56 -0.97 -8.16 -19.24
N LEU A 57 -1.44 -8.07 -20.48
CA LEU A 57 -2.29 -6.96 -20.94
C LEU A 57 -3.67 -6.96 -20.25
N ARG A 58 -4.24 -8.13 -19.96
CA ARG A 58 -5.48 -8.23 -19.17
C ARG A 58 -5.28 -7.77 -17.74
N ASP A 59 -4.16 -8.12 -17.12
CA ASP A 59 -3.86 -7.72 -15.75
C ASP A 59 -3.51 -6.22 -15.68
N LEU A 60 -2.83 -5.68 -16.69
CA LEU A 60 -2.60 -4.25 -16.83
C LEU A 60 -3.92 -3.48 -16.94
N ARG A 61 -4.85 -3.95 -17.77
CA ARG A 61 -6.21 -3.37 -17.86
C ARG A 61 -6.91 -3.42 -16.50
N THR A 62 -6.88 -4.57 -15.84
CA THR A 62 -7.49 -4.74 -14.51
C THR A 62 -6.90 -3.78 -13.47
N ALA A 63 -5.59 -3.54 -13.50
CA ALA A 63 -4.93 -2.57 -12.63
C ALA A 63 -5.38 -1.13 -12.92
N ILE A 64 -5.58 -0.77 -14.18
CA ILE A 64 -6.12 0.54 -14.59
C ILE A 64 -7.57 0.71 -14.14
N ASP A 65 -8.38 -0.35 -14.25
CA ASP A 65 -9.79 -0.36 -13.84
C ASP A 65 -9.91 -0.21 -12.31
N LYS A 66 -9.04 -0.89 -11.56
CA LYS A 66 -8.96 -0.83 -10.09
C LYS A 66 -8.15 0.35 -9.53
N ARG A 67 -7.71 1.29 -10.37
CA ARG A 67 -6.81 2.39 -9.95
C ARG A 67 -7.33 3.20 -8.75
N ILE A 68 -8.62 3.43 -8.67
CA ILE A 68 -9.23 4.22 -7.58
C ILE A 68 -9.28 3.40 -6.29
N GLU A 69 -9.66 2.13 -6.36
CA GLU A 69 -9.60 1.20 -5.23
C GLU A 69 -8.16 1.10 -4.68
N HIS A 70 -7.17 0.99 -5.57
CA HIS A 70 -5.76 0.98 -5.19
C HIS A 70 -5.31 2.31 -4.55
N LYS A 71 -5.80 3.47 -5.02
CA LYS A 71 -5.54 4.76 -4.38
C LYS A 71 -6.14 4.83 -2.97
N ILE A 72 -7.39 4.39 -2.80
CA ILE A 72 -8.05 4.37 -1.47
C ILE A 72 -7.32 3.42 -0.52
N ALA A 73 -6.96 2.22 -0.98
CA ALA A 73 -6.18 1.27 -0.18
C ALA A 73 -4.79 1.83 0.19
N SER A 74 -4.13 2.51 -0.74
CA SER A 74 -2.83 3.16 -0.49
C SER A 74 -2.94 4.29 0.51
N ALA A 75 -3.99 5.13 0.41
CA ALA A 75 -4.29 6.18 1.38
C ALA A 75 -4.55 5.59 2.77
N ARG A 76 -5.30 4.49 2.88
CA ARG A 76 -5.52 3.78 4.15
C ARG A 76 -4.23 3.26 4.76
N ARG A 77 -3.37 2.60 3.98
CA ARG A 77 -2.05 2.12 4.45
C ARG A 77 -1.16 3.29 4.90
N PHE A 78 -1.18 4.39 4.17
CA PHE A 78 -0.44 5.59 4.56
C PHE A 78 -0.96 6.19 5.88
N ALA A 79 -2.29 6.32 6.03
CA ALA A 79 -2.91 6.77 7.26
C ALA A 79 -2.54 5.90 8.47
N VAL A 80 -2.52 4.58 8.31
CA VAL A 80 -2.05 3.64 9.35
C VAL A 80 -0.60 3.92 9.73
N ARG A 81 0.30 4.11 8.75
CA ARG A 81 1.71 4.45 9.04
C ARG A 81 1.85 5.76 9.78
N VAL A 82 1.13 6.81 9.36
CA VAL A 82 1.14 8.13 10.03
C VAL A 82 0.66 8.01 11.47
N ARG A 83 -0.44 7.27 11.71
CA ARG A 83 -0.96 7.02 13.05
C ARG A 83 0.05 6.29 13.93
N ASN A 84 0.62 5.21 13.41
CA ASN A 84 1.58 4.38 14.15
C ASN A 84 2.84 5.19 14.50
N HIS A 85 3.35 5.99 13.55
CA HIS A 85 4.47 6.90 13.79
C HIS A 85 4.15 7.94 14.87
N ALA A 86 2.99 8.59 14.78
CA ALA A 86 2.57 9.58 15.76
C ALA A 86 2.50 8.98 17.18
N LYS A 87 1.95 7.77 17.32
CA LYS A 87 1.87 7.05 18.59
C LYS A 87 3.25 6.61 19.10
N MET A 88 4.15 6.19 18.22
CA MET A 88 5.54 5.86 18.58
C MET A 88 6.26 7.09 19.15
N VAL A 89 6.22 8.22 18.46
CA VAL A 89 6.84 9.47 18.92
C VAL A 89 6.25 9.91 20.26
N ASP A 90 4.94 9.80 20.44
CA ASP A 90 4.29 10.12 21.72
C ASP A 90 4.72 9.17 22.85
N CYS A 91 4.93 7.88 22.56
CA CYS A 91 5.45 6.92 23.54
C CYS A 91 6.87 7.30 23.98
N TYR A 92 7.79 7.57 23.04
CA TYR A 92 9.13 8.09 23.35
C TYR A 92 9.06 9.37 24.18
N LEU A 93 8.20 10.31 23.79
CA LEU A 93 8.06 11.60 24.46
C LEU A 93 7.48 11.44 25.87
N ASN A 94 6.52 10.54 26.08
CA ASN A 94 5.99 10.23 27.40
C ASN A 94 7.05 9.59 28.29
N THR A 95 7.82 8.63 27.78
CA THR A 95 8.95 8.05 28.50
C THR A 95 9.98 9.11 28.90
N PHE A 96 10.36 9.99 27.97
CA PHE A 96 11.24 11.12 28.27
C PHE A 96 10.67 12.02 29.36
N ASN A 97 9.39 12.38 29.27
CA ASN A 97 8.75 13.23 30.27
C ASN A 97 8.64 12.58 31.66
N ASN A 98 8.58 11.25 31.73
CA ASN A 98 8.54 10.51 32.99
C ASN A 98 9.93 10.38 33.62
N HIS A 99 11.00 10.34 32.81
CA HIS A 99 12.38 10.17 33.29
C HIS A 99 13.17 11.49 33.37
N LYS A 100 12.65 12.60 32.82
CA LYS A 100 13.33 13.89 32.92
C LYS A 100 13.35 14.39 34.37
N THR A 101 14.54 14.72 34.86
CA THR A 101 14.73 15.38 36.16
C THR A 101 14.87 16.89 35.97
N LEU A 102 14.54 17.67 37.00
CA LEU A 102 14.58 19.15 36.93
C LEU A 102 15.99 19.71 36.67
N PHE A 103 17.03 18.98 37.09
CA PHE A 103 18.44 19.37 36.95
C PHE A 103 19.21 18.49 35.96
N GLY A 104 18.53 17.55 35.29
CA GLY A 104 19.16 16.61 34.36
C GLY A 104 19.42 17.22 32.99
N ASN A 105 20.50 16.79 32.34
CA ASN A 105 20.76 17.13 30.94
C ASN A 105 19.70 16.45 30.04
N LYS A 106 18.76 17.25 29.53
CA LYS A 106 17.66 16.80 28.67
C LYS A 106 18.15 16.00 27.46
N LYS A 107 19.25 16.44 26.83
CA LYS A 107 19.81 15.76 25.67
C LYS A 107 20.32 14.36 26.05
N ARG A 108 21.08 14.25 27.15
CA ARG A 108 21.60 12.95 27.61
C ARG A 108 20.49 11.94 27.92
N ILE A 109 19.40 12.40 28.56
CA ILE A 109 18.26 11.53 28.88
C ILE A 109 17.52 11.11 27.60
N ALA A 110 17.33 12.04 26.66
CA ALA A 110 16.71 11.71 25.38
C ALA A 110 17.56 10.71 24.59
N ASP A 111 18.87 10.95 24.47
CA ASP A 111 19.79 10.06 23.75
C ASP A 111 19.80 8.66 24.36
N ASP A 112 19.83 8.52 25.70
CA ASP A 112 19.77 7.21 26.38
C ASP A 112 18.49 6.43 26.08
N ILE A 113 17.33 7.11 26.06
CA ILE A 113 16.04 6.48 25.72
C ILE A 113 16.00 6.08 24.24
N ILE A 114 16.56 6.91 23.35
CA ILE A 114 16.60 6.67 21.91
C ILE A 114 17.53 5.50 21.55
N ASP A 115 18.68 5.41 22.22
CA ASP A 115 19.67 4.36 21.96
C ASP A 115 19.28 3.01 22.60
N HIS A 116 18.47 3.02 23.67
CA HIS A 116 18.05 1.81 24.39
C HIS A 116 16.53 1.69 24.59
N PRO A 117 15.69 1.74 23.54
CA PRO A 117 14.23 1.74 23.69
C PRO A 117 13.65 0.47 24.35
N GLN A 118 14.39 -0.64 24.32
CA GLN A 118 14.07 -1.89 25.00
C GLN A 118 14.12 -1.77 26.53
N ASN A 119 15.07 -1.01 27.09
CA ASN A 119 15.19 -0.81 28.54
C ASN A 119 13.97 -0.07 29.12
N TYR A 120 13.26 0.64 28.24
CA TYR A 120 12.08 1.42 28.55
C TYR A 120 10.78 0.78 28.02
N HIS A 121 10.84 -0.45 27.51
CA HIS A 121 9.69 -1.21 26.99
C HIS A 121 8.83 -0.44 25.97
N ILE A 122 9.43 0.42 25.13
CA ILE A 122 8.68 1.33 24.24
C ILE A 122 7.84 0.56 23.21
N TYR A 123 8.44 -0.43 22.55
CA TYR A 123 7.77 -1.24 21.52
C TYR A 123 6.80 -2.26 22.11
N GLU A 124 7.12 -2.82 23.28
CA GLU A 124 6.25 -3.76 24.00
C GLU A 124 5.01 -3.04 24.50
N GLY A 125 5.19 -1.87 25.14
CA GLY A 125 4.11 -1.01 25.60
C GLY A 125 3.19 -0.59 24.47
N LEU A 126 3.73 -0.22 23.29
CA LEU A 126 2.88 0.15 22.16
C LEU A 126 2.13 -1.05 21.54
N SER A 127 2.75 -2.22 21.53
CA SER A 127 2.12 -3.45 21.01
C SER A 127 0.95 -3.92 21.87
N THR A 128 0.85 -3.49 23.13
CA THR A 128 -0.34 -3.74 23.98
C THR A 128 -1.56 -2.89 23.57
N LEU A 129 -1.36 -1.81 22.81
CA LEU A 129 -2.48 -1.02 22.30
C LEU A 129 -3.21 -1.81 21.20
N THR A 130 -4.52 -1.92 21.34
CA THR A 130 -5.36 -2.55 20.32
C THR A 130 -5.17 -1.81 19.00
N ASN A 131 -4.92 -2.56 17.92
CA ASN A 131 -4.76 -2.10 16.53
C ASN A 131 -3.35 -1.66 16.06
N ILE A 132 -2.27 -2.05 16.74
CA ILE A 132 -0.90 -1.86 16.24
C ILE A 132 -0.16 -3.19 16.29
N SER A 133 0.28 -3.67 15.12
CA SER A 133 1.18 -4.81 15.03
C SER A 133 2.63 -4.36 15.13
N ARG A 134 3.50 -5.16 15.76
CA ARG A 134 4.95 -4.94 15.74
C ARG A 134 5.50 -4.84 14.32
N TYR A 135 4.94 -5.63 13.40
CA TYR A 135 5.36 -5.64 11.98
C TYR A 135 5.01 -4.35 11.23
N ASP A 136 4.12 -3.51 11.78
CA ASP A 136 3.76 -2.21 11.21
C ASP A 136 4.63 -1.07 11.76
N LEU A 137 5.58 -1.36 12.65
CA LEU A 137 6.46 -0.39 13.28
C LEU A 137 7.86 -0.43 12.66
N PRO A 138 8.46 0.72 12.34
CA PRO A 138 9.86 0.79 11.94
C PRO A 138 10.80 0.28 13.04
N ASP A 139 11.93 -0.29 12.62
CA ASP A 139 12.98 -0.74 13.53
C ASP A 139 13.53 0.41 14.39
N PRO A 140 14.03 0.11 15.60
CA PRO A 140 14.61 1.10 16.51
C PRO A 140 15.64 2.04 15.85
N GLU A 141 16.47 1.50 14.95
CA GLU A 141 17.50 2.27 14.26
C GLU A 141 16.92 3.41 13.40
N VAL A 142 15.75 3.19 12.79
CA VAL A 142 15.06 4.22 12.00
C VAL A 142 14.65 5.39 12.88
N TYR A 143 14.16 5.11 14.10
CA TYR A 143 13.81 6.16 15.05
C TYR A 143 15.04 6.85 15.64
N ARG A 144 16.15 6.13 15.86
CA ARG A 144 17.43 6.72 16.23
C ARG A 144 17.86 7.77 15.22
N ASP A 145 17.83 7.43 13.92
CA ASP A 145 18.19 8.38 12.87
C ASP A 145 17.19 9.54 12.73
N PHE A 146 15.90 9.27 12.92
CA PHE A 146 14.87 10.31 12.95
C PHE A 146 15.12 11.34 14.08
N PHE A 147 15.39 10.87 15.30
CA PHE A 147 15.56 11.76 16.46
C PHE A 147 16.91 12.48 16.51
N ARG A 148 17.92 11.99 15.78
CA ARG A 148 19.17 12.73 15.54
C ARG A 148 18.93 14.05 14.82
N LEU A 149 17.98 14.06 13.88
CA LEU A 149 17.61 15.26 13.11
C LEU A 149 16.49 16.07 13.78
N ASN A 150 15.62 15.40 14.54
CA ASN A 150 14.45 16.00 15.17
C ASN A 150 14.49 15.73 16.69
N PRO A 151 15.01 16.64 17.52
CA PRO A 151 15.19 16.38 18.94
C PRO A 151 13.89 15.98 19.65
N LEU A 152 13.91 14.86 20.38
CA LEU A 152 12.73 14.28 21.01
C LEU A 152 11.94 15.28 21.89
N TYR A 153 12.64 16.16 22.59
CA TYR A 153 12.04 17.11 23.53
C TYR A 153 11.43 18.36 22.87
N GLU A 154 11.52 18.50 21.54
CA GLU A 154 10.87 19.57 20.77
C GLU A 154 9.44 19.21 20.33
N PHE A 155 9.09 17.93 20.37
CA PHE A 155 7.75 17.47 20.03
C PHE A 155 6.72 17.83 21.11
N LYS A 156 5.48 18.06 20.66
CA LYS A 156 4.31 18.21 21.53
C LYS A 156 3.68 16.84 21.77
N LYS A 157 3.10 16.63 22.96
CA LYS A 157 2.34 15.41 23.22
C LYS A 157 1.11 15.36 22.34
N LEU A 158 0.69 14.16 21.94
CA LEU A 158 -0.51 13.98 21.11
C LEU A 158 -1.75 14.60 21.76
N ARG A 159 -1.92 14.45 23.07
CA ARG A 159 -3.05 15.05 23.80
C ARG A 159 -3.07 16.58 23.70
N ASP A 160 -1.91 17.21 23.58
CA ASP A 160 -1.77 18.67 23.52
C ASP A 160 -2.12 19.20 22.11
N THR A 161 -2.24 18.31 21.13
CA THR A 161 -2.74 18.65 19.78
C THR A 161 -4.27 18.60 19.67
N CYS A 162 -4.95 18.12 20.72
CA CYS A 162 -6.41 18.10 20.77
C CYS A 162 -6.97 19.49 21.04
N THR A 163 -8.10 19.80 20.41
CA THR A 163 -8.83 21.06 20.65
C THR A 163 -10.24 20.76 21.12
N TYR A 164 -10.80 21.62 21.97
CA TYR A 164 -12.16 21.45 22.47
C TYR A 164 -13.20 21.37 21.34
N PHE A 165 -13.10 22.29 20.36
CA PHE A 165 -14.09 22.39 19.27
C PHE A 165 -13.90 21.38 18.14
N ARG A 166 -12.67 20.92 17.86
CA ARG A 166 -12.39 20.02 16.72
C ARG A 166 -11.99 18.61 17.13
N GLY A 167 -11.94 18.32 18.43
CA GLY A 167 -11.48 17.05 18.98
C GLY A 167 -9.99 16.80 18.74
N CYS A 168 -9.58 15.54 18.86
CA CYS A 168 -8.21 15.09 18.64
C CYS A 168 -7.98 14.70 17.17
N PRO A 169 -6.90 15.19 16.50
CA PRO A 169 -6.56 14.78 15.14
C PRO A 169 -6.39 13.26 14.98
N ILE A 170 -5.81 12.60 15.99
CA ILE A 170 -5.59 11.14 15.97
C ILE A 170 -6.90 10.36 15.91
N THR A 171 -7.95 10.83 16.58
CA THR A 171 -9.28 10.20 16.57
C THR A 171 -9.94 10.30 15.19
N LYS A 172 -9.78 11.44 14.51
CA LYS A 172 -10.24 11.59 13.12
C LYS A 172 -9.53 10.63 12.18
N LEU A 173 -8.23 10.43 12.39
CA LEU A 173 -7.43 9.49 11.62
C LEU A 173 -7.89 8.04 11.86
N ASP A 174 -8.17 7.66 13.10
CA ASP A 174 -8.71 6.34 13.45
C ASP A 174 -10.07 6.08 12.79
N LEU A 175 -10.98 7.07 12.82
CA LEU A 175 -12.28 6.99 12.13
C LEU A 175 -12.13 6.84 10.62
N ALA A 176 -11.23 7.62 10.01
CA ALA A 176 -10.98 7.54 8.57
C ALA A 176 -10.44 6.17 8.15
N ILE A 177 -9.53 5.58 8.94
CA ILE A 177 -8.94 4.26 8.68
C ILE A 177 -9.98 3.15 8.83
N ALA A 178 -10.82 3.22 9.87
CA ALA A 178 -11.73 2.15 10.25
C ALA A 178 -13.04 2.16 9.44
N TYR A 179 -13.54 3.36 9.08
CA TYR A 179 -14.89 3.50 8.53
C TYR A 179 -14.92 4.27 7.20
N GLU A 180 -14.39 5.50 7.16
CA GLU A 180 -14.62 6.40 6.01
C GLU A 180 -13.96 5.87 4.72
N LEU A 181 -12.70 5.41 4.79
CA LEU A 181 -11.99 4.89 3.62
C LEU A 181 -12.58 3.57 3.10
N PRO A 182 -12.91 2.57 3.97
CA PRO A 182 -13.67 1.40 3.54
C PRO A 182 -15.04 1.74 2.93
N GLU A 183 -15.79 2.67 3.53
CA GLU A 183 -17.09 3.10 3.02
C GLU A 183 -16.95 3.77 1.65
N LEU A 184 -15.94 4.63 1.47
CA LEU A 184 -15.64 5.27 0.19
C LEU A 184 -15.32 4.23 -0.90
N ALA A 185 -14.53 3.20 -0.58
CA ALA A 185 -14.25 2.11 -1.52
C ALA A 185 -15.54 1.38 -1.91
N GLY A 186 -16.42 1.09 -0.94
CA GLY A 186 -17.71 0.46 -1.19
C GLY A 186 -18.65 1.31 -2.04
N LYS A 187 -18.73 2.62 -1.77
CA LYS A 187 -19.51 3.58 -2.58
C LYS A 187 -19.00 3.65 -4.01
N TYR A 188 -17.69 3.79 -4.19
CA TYR A 188 -17.07 3.83 -5.51
C TYR A 188 -17.39 2.56 -6.32
N LYS A 189 -17.28 1.38 -5.70
CA LYS A 189 -17.60 0.10 -6.35
C LYS A 189 -19.05 0.04 -6.82
N LYS A 190 -20.02 0.46 -6.00
CA LYS A 190 -21.44 0.50 -6.40
C LYS A 190 -21.67 1.47 -7.55
N MET A 191 -21.04 2.65 -7.50
CA MET A 191 -21.15 3.65 -8.55
C MET A 191 -20.56 3.15 -9.87
N SER A 192 -19.38 2.53 -9.85
CA SER A 192 -18.75 1.99 -11.06
C SER A 192 -19.57 0.86 -11.68
N GLU A 193 -20.10 -0.05 -10.87
CA GLU A 193 -21.01 -1.13 -11.32
C GLU A 193 -22.29 -0.55 -11.96
N SER A 194 -22.92 0.45 -11.34
CA SER A 194 -24.11 1.10 -11.90
C SER A 194 -23.84 1.84 -13.22
N ALA A 195 -22.67 2.47 -13.36
CA ALA A 195 -22.28 3.18 -14.58
C ALA A 195 -22.03 2.20 -15.72
N LEU A 196 -21.35 1.08 -15.44
CA LEU A 196 -21.13 0.00 -16.41
C LEU A 196 -22.46 -0.61 -16.88
N ALA A 197 -23.37 -0.94 -15.96
CA ALA A 197 -24.69 -1.46 -16.31
C ALA A 197 -25.50 -0.48 -17.19
N SER A 198 -25.38 0.82 -16.94
CA SER A 198 -26.07 1.85 -17.73
C SER A 198 -25.50 1.94 -19.15
N ILE A 199 -24.17 1.86 -19.30
CA ILE A 199 -23.52 1.85 -20.62
C ILE A 199 -23.91 0.60 -21.41
N GLU A 200 -23.94 -0.57 -20.76
CA GLU A 200 -24.36 -1.82 -21.40
C GLU A 200 -25.83 -1.78 -21.85
N ALA A 201 -26.72 -1.18 -21.07
CA ALA A 201 -28.12 -0.98 -21.45
C ALA A 201 -28.25 -0.06 -22.68
N GLN A 202 -27.52 1.06 -22.70
CA GLN A 202 -27.51 1.99 -23.84
C GLN A 202 -26.98 1.35 -25.13
N GLN A 203 -25.98 0.47 -25.02
CA GLN A 203 -25.43 -0.27 -26.17
C GLN A 203 -26.42 -1.30 -26.73
N ARG A 204 -27.27 -1.89 -25.89
CA ARG A 204 -28.32 -2.83 -26.35
C ARG A 204 -29.45 -2.10 -27.06
N ASP A 205 -29.87 -0.94 -26.56
CA ASP A 205 -30.96 -0.17 -27.16
C ASP A 205 -30.53 0.51 -28.48
N GLY A 206 -29.27 0.97 -28.59
CA GLY A 206 -28.71 1.50 -29.84
C GLY A 206 -28.44 0.46 -30.92
N GLY A 207 -28.27 -0.82 -30.54
CA GLY A 207 -28.12 -1.94 -31.49
C GLY A 207 -29.43 -2.37 -32.14
N ALA A 208 -30.56 -2.21 -31.45
CA ALA A 208 -31.89 -2.58 -31.95
C ALA A 208 -32.41 -1.64 -33.07
N GLN A 209 -31.95 -0.39 -33.12
CA GLN A 209 -32.35 0.58 -34.14
C GLN A 209 -31.64 0.38 -35.49
N ASN A 210 -30.50 -0.30 -35.53
CA ASN A 210 -29.71 -0.50 -36.77
C ASN A 210 -30.03 -1.79 -37.54
N GLN A 211 -31.02 -2.59 -37.11
CA GLN A 211 -31.36 -3.87 -37.73
C GLN A 211 -32.78 -3.92 -38.32
N ALA A 212 -33.44 -2.76 -38.48
CA ALA A 212 -34.77 -2.64 -39.06
C ALA A 212 -34.75 -1.82 -40.37
N ASP A 213 -34.10 -2.34 -41.42
CA ASP A 213 -34.54 -2.10 -42.81
C ASP A 213 -33.74 -2.99 -43.79
N PRO A 214 -34.41 -3.91 -44.50
CA PRO A 214 -34.20 -4.00 -45.94
C PRO A 214 -35.52 -3.73 -46.65
N LYS A 215 -35.56 -2.57 -47.32
CA LYS A 215 -36.61 -2.15 -48.25
C LYS A 215 -36.90 -3.29 -49.25
N LYS A 216 -38.16 -3.74 -49.26
CA LYS A 216 -38.77 -4.40 -50.41
C LYS A 216 -38.77 -3.42 -51.57
N THR A 217 -38.05 -3.72 -52.64
CA THR A 217 -38.29 -3.12 -53.96
C THR A 217 -38.95 -4.14 -54.86
N SER A 218 -40.05 -3.69 -55.44
CA SER A 218 -40.95 -4.33 -56.40
C SER A 218 -40.27 -4.80 -57.67
#